data_AF-A0A0G1MDC9-F1
#
_entry.id   AF-A0A0G1MDC9-F1
#
_cell.length_a   1.000
_cell.length_b   1.000
_cell.length_c   1.000
_cell.angle_alpha   90.00
_cell.angle_beta   90.00
_cell.angle_gamma   90.00
#
_symmetry.space_group_name_H-M   'P 1'
#
loop_
_entity.id
_entity.type
_entity.pdbx_description
1 polymer ?
#
loop_
_entity_poly.entity_id
_entity_poly.type
_entity_poly.pdbx_seq_one_letter_code
_entity_poly.pdbx_strand_id
1 'polypeptide(L)'
;MTKLIYVFLGLAVLAVVAQFLLTPVEVVAPGEDEPVACTMDAMQCPDGSYVGRTGPNCEFVCPALPEVADDLQAHIDSKADLIQLASPVPNGVIGSPLTLSGQARGYWF
;
A
#
# COMPACT_ATOMS: atom_id res chain seq x y z
N MET A 1 19.62 63.07 32.13
CA MET A 1 18.63 61.98 32.29
C MET A 1 18.37 61.23 30.98
N THR A 2 18.15 61.90 29.84
CA THR A 2 17.98 61.27 28.50
C THR A 2 19.10 60.32 28.08
N LYS A 3 20.37 60.63 28.37
CA LYS A 3 21.50 59.71 28.07
C LYS A 3 21.41 58.37 28.81
N LEU A 4 20.90 58.32 30.05
CA LEU A 4 20.68 57.05 30.75
C LEU A 4 19.53 56.25 30.12
N ILE A 5 18.48 56.92 29.63
CA ILE A 5 17.32 56.28 29.00
C ILE A 5 17.74 55.53 27.74
N TYR A 6 18.60 56.12 26.91
CA TYR A 6 19.10 55.46 25.69
C TYR A 6 20.00 54.26 25.99
N VAL A 7 20.78 54.31 27.08
CA VAL A 7 21.61 53.17 27.51
C VAL A 7 20.74 51.99 27.96
N PHE A 8 19.70 52.25 28.76
CA PHE A 8 18.77 51.20 29.18
C PHE A 8 17.96 50.63 28.01
N LEU A 9 17.54 51.47 27.06
CA LEU A 9 16.88 51.02 25.83
C LEU A 9 17.80 50.14 24.99
N GLY A 10 19.06 50.51 24.81
CA GLY A 10 20.04 49.71 24.08
C GLY A 10 20.29 48.35 24.73
N LEU A 11 20.45 48.32 26.06
CA LEU A 11 20.60 47.08 26.83
C LEU A 11 19.38 46.17 26.74
N ALA A 12 18.17 46.73 26.80
CA ALA A 12 16.93 45.98 26.68
C ALA A 12 16.78 45.35 25.28
N VAL A 13 17.07 46.12 24.21
CA VAL A 13 17.02 45.60 22.83
C VAL A 13 18.05 44.49 22.63
N LEU A 14 19.27 44.68 23.15
CA LEU A 14 20.34 43.70 23.01
C LEU A 14 20.02 42.40 23.78
N ALA A 15 19.40 42.51 24.95
CA ALA A 15 18.91 41.36 25.70
C ALA A 15 17.80 40.61 24.96
N VAL A 16 16.83 41.30 24.35
CA VAL A 16 15.76 40.67 23.55
C VAL A 16 16.30 39.96 22.31
N VAL A 17 17.26 40.59 21.62
CA VAL A 17 17.92 39.99 20.45
C VAL A 17 18.73 38.77 20.87
N ALA A 18 19.49 38.86 21.96
CA ALA A 18 20.22 37.72 22.50
C ALA A 18 19.26 36.59 22.93
N GLN A 19 18.14 36.91 23.58
CA GLN A 19 17.11 35.95 23.96
C GLN A 19 16.60 35.18 22.74
N PHE A 20 16.24 35.90 21.67
CA PHE A 20 15.71 35.31 20.44
C PHE A 20 16.75 34.46 19.69
N LEU A 21 18.02 34.89 19.69
CA LEU A 21 19.13 34.15 19.05
C LEU A 21 19.60 32.94 19.87
N LEU A 22 19.46 32.98 21.19
CA LEU A 22 19.91 31.93 22.11
C LEU A 22 18.82 30.91 22.43
N THR A 23 17.54 31.19 22.15
CA THR A 23 16.49 30.19 22.29
C THR A 23 16.61 29.16 21.18
N PRO A 24 16.92 27.88 21.48
CA PRO A 24 16.85 26.83 20.48
C PRO A 24 15.40 26.69 20.04
N VAL A 25 15.16 26.78 18.73
CA VAL A 25 13.88 26.35 18.16
C VAL A 25 13.82 24.84 18.36
N GLU A 26 13.00 24.39 19.30
CA GLU A 26 12.65 22.97 19.43
C GLU A 26 11.78 22.63 18.22
N VAL A 27 12.42 22.16 17.16
CA VAL A 27 11.74 21.54 16.02
C VAL A 27 11.23 20.21 16.53
N VAL A 28 9.97 20.17 16.95
CA VAL A 28 9.27 18.93 17.29
C VAL A 28 9.22 18.11 16.00
N ALA A 29 10.07 17.08 15.92
CA ALA A 29 9.97 16.10 14.86
C ALA A 29 8.59 15.41 14.98
N PRO A 30 7.88 15.18 13.87
CA PRO A 30 6.66 14.40 13.89
C PRO A 30 6.99 13.05 14.53
N GLY A 31 6.31 12.76 15.64
CA GLY A 31 6.52 11.53 16.41
C GLY A 31 6.12 10.31 15.58
N GLU A 32 6.66 9.15 15.93
CA GLU A 32 6.37 7.87 15.30
C GLU A 32 4.90 7.42 15.47
N ASP A 33 4.10 8.22 16.18
CA ASP A 33 2.66 8.07 16.46
C ASP A 33 1.78 9.08 15.69
N GLU A 34 2.29 9.72 14.64
CA GLU A 34 1.45 10.58 13.80
C GLU A 34 0.40 9.73 13.07
N PRO A 35 -0.90 10.08 13.16
CA PRO A 35 -1.96 9.29 12.55
C PRO A 35 -1.80 9.26 11.03
N VAL A 36 -1.47 8.09 10.49
CA VAL A 36 -1.37 7.86 9.05
C VAL A 36 -2.78 7.96 8.44
N ALA A 37 -2.96 8.91 7.52
CA ALA A 37 -4.19 9.02 6.76
C ALA A 37 -4.22 7.95 5.66
N CYS A 38 -5.07 6.93 5.82
CA CYS A 38 -5.23 5.88 4.84
C CYS A 38 -6.19 6.31 3.72
N THR A 39 -5.81 6.08 2.46
CA THR A 39 -6.59 6.51 1.28
C THR A 39 -7.73 5.55 0.92
N MET A 40 -7.77 4.35 1.51
CA MET A 40 -8.79 3.34 1.29
C MET A 40 -9.03 2.47 2.54
N ASP A 41 -10.27 2.03 2.74
CA ASP A 41 -10.68 1.17 3.87
C ASP A 41 -10.83 -0.30 3.48
N ALA A 42 -10.83 -0.61 2.19
CA ALA A 42 -11.05 -1.97 1.67
C ALA A 42 -10.14 -2.26 0.47
N MET A 43 -9.68 -3.51 0.39
CA MET A 43 -8.86 -4.05 -0.69
C MET A 43 -9.45 -5.37 -1.17
N GLN A 44 -9.47 -5.59 -2.49
CA GLN A 44 -9.82 -6.89 -3.07
C GLN A 44 -8.60 -7.81 -3.09
N CYS A 45 -8.75 -9.02 -2.59
CA CYS A 45 -7.74 -10.06 -2.57
C CYS A 45 -7.73 -10.89 -3.87
N PRO A 46 -6.64 -11.64 -4.15
CA PRO A 46 -6.54 -12.46 -5.37
C PRO A 46 -7.59 -13.58 -5.49
N ASP A 47 -8.15 -14.02 -4.37
CA ASP A 47 -9.27 -14.97 -4.31
C ASP A 47 -10.63 -14.32 -4.65
N GLY A 48 -10.65 -13.00 -4.85
CA GLY A 48 -11.85 -12.20 -5.12
C GLY A 48 -12.57 -11.69 -3.87
N SER A 49 -12.14 -12.09 -2.67
CA SER A 49 -12.70 -11.59 -1.40
C SER A 49 -12.28 -10.14 -1.15
N TYR A 50 -12.96 -9.47 -0.22
CA TYR A 50 -12.60 -8.11 0.21
C TYR A 50 -12.20 -8.11 1.67
N VAL A 51 -11.08 -7.47 1.97
CA VAL A 51 -10.55 -7.33 3.32
C VAL A 51 -10.47 -5.87 3.72
N GLY A 52 -10.75 -5.60 4.99
CA GLY A 52 -10.65 -4.27 5.58
C GLY A 52 -9.23 -3.94 5.98
N ARG A 53 -8.97 -2.64 6.21
CA ARG A 53 -7.70 -2.17 6.75
C ARG A 53 -7.42 -2.79 8.13
N THR A 54 -6.20 -3.22 8.32
CA THR A 54 -5.63 -3.71 9.58
C THR A 54 -4.43 -2.85 9.99
N GLY A 55 -4.25 -2.64 11.29
CA GLY A 55 -3.09 -1.92 11.85
C GLY A 55 -3.07 -0.40 11.63
N PRO A 56 -2.15 0.31 12.31
CA PRO A 56 -1.98 1.76 12.21
C PRO A 56 -1.33 2.21 10.88
N ASN A 57 -0.67 1.30 10.16
CA ASN A 57 0.07 1.60 8.92
C ASN A 57 -0.70 1.23 7.64
N CYS A 58 -2.03 1.14 7.70
CA CYS A 58 -2.85 0.79 6.54
C CYS A 58 -2.52 -0.57 5.90
N GLU A 59 -2.26 -1.59 6.72
CA GLU A 59 -1.96 -2.93 6.26
C GLU A 59 -3.25 -3.65 5.81
N PHE A 60 -3.15 -4.61 4.89
CA PHE A 60 -4.25 -5.48 4.50
C PHE A 60 -3.76 -6.92 4.49
N VAL A 61 -4.52 -7.81 5.13
CA VAL A 61 -4.17 -9.24 5.21
C VAL A 61 -5.20 -10.03 4.42
N CYS A 62 -4.77 -10.64 3.31
CA CYS A 62 -5.59 -11.56 2.54
C CYS A 62 -5.56 -12.97 3.15
N PRO A 63 -6.67 -13.73 3.09
CA PRO A 63 -6.63 -15.14 3.40
C PRO A 63 -5.66 -15.86 2.44
N ALA A 64 -5.09 -16.97 2.90
CA ALA A 64 -4.41 -17.89 1.99
C ALA A 64 -5.41 -18.32 0.90
N LEU A 65 -4.93 -18.46 -0.34
CA LEU A 65 -5.76 -19.03 -1.40
C LEU A 65 -6.34 -20.36 -0.90
N PRO A 66 -7.64 -20.62 -1.12
CA PRO A 66 -8.22 -21.89 -0.71
C PRO A 66 -7.39 -23.01 -1.32
N GLU A 67 -6.85 -23.88 -0.46
CA GLU A 67 -6.26 -25.12 -0.93
C GLU A 67 -7.37 -25.89 -1.63
N VAL A 68 -7.17 -26.17 -2.92
CA VAL A 68 -8.11 -26.97 -3.70
C VAL A 68 -8.17 -28.32 -3.01
N ALA A 69 -9.34 -28.68 -2.47
CA ALA A 69 -9.52 -29.96 -1.80
C ALA A 69 -9.04 -31.10 -2.71
N ASP A 70 -8.36 -32.10 -2.14
CA ASP A 70 -7.69 -33.15 -2.91
C ASP A 70 -8.61 -33.86 -3.91
N ASP A 71 -9.89 -34.01 -3.57
CA ASP A 71 -10.92 -34.58 -4.43
C ASP A 71 -11.24 -33.69 -5.64
N LEU A 72 -11.27 -32.37 -5.45
CA LEU A 72 -11.45 -31.41 -6.53
C LEU A 72 -10.21 -31.33 -7.40
N GLN A 73 -9.01 -31.38 -6.82
CA GLN A 73 -7.76 -31.41 -7.60
C GLN A 73 -7.68 -32.68 -8.46
N ALA A 74 -7.99 -33.84 -7.89
CA ALA A 74 -8.06 -35.09 -8.65
C ALA A 74 -9.10 -35.04 -9.77
N HIS A 75 -10.24 -34.36 -9.54
CA HIS A 75 -11.23 -34.15 -10.58
C HIS A 75 -10.68 -33.28 -11.71
N ILE A 76 -10.03 -32.16 -11.40
CA ILE A 76 -9.40 -31.25 -12.38
C ILE A 76 -8.35 -32.00 -13.19
N ASP A 77 -7.46 -32.75 -12.52
CA ASP A 77 -6.38 -33.50 -13.17
C ASP A 77 -6.93 -34.58 -14.11
N SER A 78 -8.04 -35.23 -13.73
CA SER A 78 -8.72 -36.24 -14.58
C SER A 78 -9.34 -35.66 -15.86
N LYS A 79 -9.42 -34.34 -15.99
CA LYS A 79 -10.01 -33.61 -17.13
C LYS A 79 -9.02 -32.70 -17.84
N ALA A 80 -7.77 -32.62 -17.38
CA ALA A 80 -6.74 -31.73 -17.92
C ALA A 80 -6.41 -32.00 -19.40
N ASP A 81 -6.73 -33.21 -19.90
CA ASP A 81 -6.48 -33.60 -21.28
C ASP A 81 -7.65 -33.28 -22.24
N LEU A 82 -8.82 -32.86 -21.73
CA LEU A 82 -9.99 -32.56 -22.54
C LEU A 82 -9.81 -31.30 -23.40
N ILE A 83 -9.18 -30.27 -22.85
CA ILE A 83 -8.91 -28.99 -23.52
C ILE A 83 -7.49 -28.57 -23.18
N GLN A 84 -6.65 -28.37 -24.20
CA GLN A 84 -5.28 -27.91 -24.04
C GLN A 84 -5.08 -26.62 -24.84
N LEU A 85 -4.70 -25.55 -24.16
CA LEU A 85 -4.40 -24.26 -24.78
C LEU A 85 -2.96 -24.24 -25.31
N ALA A 86 -2.81 -23.81 -26.56
CA ALA A 86 -1.53 -23.49 -27.18
C ALA A 86 -1.22 -21.98 -27.12
N SER A 87 -2.24 -21.13 -27.15
CA SER A 87 -2.11 -19.68 -26.99
C SER A 87 -3.34 -19.09 -26.29
N PRO A 88 -3.17 -18.15 -25.35
CA PRO A 88 -1.90 -17.61 -24.83
C PRO A 88 -1.20 -18.58 -23.86
N VAL A 89 0.09 -18.38 -23.63
CA VAL A 89 0.85 -19.16 -22.64
C VAL A 89 0.34 -18.88 -21.22
N PRO A 90 0.38 -19.87 -20.30
CA PRO A 90 0.04 -19.66 -18.89
C PRO A 90 0.82 -18.47 -18.31
N ASN A 91 0.11 -17.60 -17.59
CA ASN A 91 0.65 -16.35 -17.01
C ASN A 91 1.20 -15.32 -18.01
N GLY A 92 0.91 -15.48 -19.30
CA GLY A 92 1.25 -14.48 -20.32
C GLY A 92 0.35 -13.24 -20.26
N VAL A 93 0.89 -12.10 -20.68
CA VAL A 93 0.10 -10.87 -20.86
C VAL A 93 -0.78 -11.03 -22.10
N ILE A 94 -2.09 -10.83 -21.95
CA ILE A 94 -3.07 -10.90 -23.04
C ILE A 94 -3.45 -9.51 -23.55
N GLY A 95 -3.77 -9.41 -24.84
CA GLY A 95 -4.23 -8.17 -25.48
C GLY A 95 -5.56 -8.38 -26.21
N SER A 96 -6.24 -7.27 -26.55
CA SER A 96 -7.47 -7.29 -27.35
C SER A 96 -7.16 -7.03 -28.83
N PRO A 97 -7.73 -7.79 -29.78
CA PRO A 97 -8.61 -8.95 -29.57
C PRO A 97 -7.86 -10.21 -29.11
N LEU A 98 -8.43 -10.95 -28.16
CA LEU A 98 -7.86 -12.20 -27.66
C LEU A 98 -8.15 -13.34 -28.62
N THR A 99 -7.10 -14.00 -29.10
CA THR A 99 -7.20 -15.23 -29.90
C THR A 99 -6.76 -16.43 -29.08
N LEU A 100 -7.69 -17.36 -28.86
CA LEU A 100 -7.44 -18.63 -28.19
C LEU A 100 -7.17 -19.72 -29.24
N SER A 101 -6.07 -20.44 -29.10
CA SER A 101 -5.76 -21.61 -29.93
C SER A 101 -5.37 -22.80 -29.07
N GLY A 102 -5.62 -24.01 -29.56
CA GLY A 102 -5.41 -25.22 -28.78
C GLY A 102 -6.01 -26.46 -29.44
N GLN A 103 -6.08 -27.53 -28.67
CA GLN A 103 -6.68 -28.81 -29.04
C GLN A 103 -7.72 -29.22 -28.01
N ALA A 104 -8.80 -29.86 -28.48
CA ALA A 104 -9.83 -30.43 -27.62
C ALA A 104 -10.14 -31.87 -28.05
N ARG A 105 -10.48 -32.73 -27.10
CA ARG A 105 -10.93 -34.11 -27.35
C ARG A 105 -12.34 -34.33 -26.79
N GLY A 106 -13.21 -34.95 -27.57
CA GLY A 106 -14.57 -35.26 -27.14
C GLY A 106 -15.50 -35.62 -28.30
N TYR A 107 -16.69 -36.09 -27.95
CA TYR A 107 -17.76 -36.42 -28.91
C TYR A 107 -18.70 -35.25 -29.20
N TRP A 108 -18.46 -34.09 -28.58
CA TRP A 108 -19.21 -32.86 -28.79
C TRP A 108 -18.34 -31.94 -29.66
N PHE A 109 -18.51 -32.06 -30.97
CA PHE A 109 -17.96 -31.16 -31.99
C PHE A 109 -19.11 -30.44 -32.70
#